data_AF-A0A1L8RCB3-F1
#
_entry.id   AF-A0A1L8RCB3-F1
#
_cell.length_a   1.000
_cell.length_b   1.000
_cell.length_c   1.000
_cell.angle_alpha   90.00
_cell.angle_beta   90.00
_cell.angle_gamma   90.00
#
_symmetry.space_group_name_H-M   'P 1'
#
loop_
_entity.id
_entity.type
_entity.pdbx_description
1 polymer ?
#
loop_
_entity_poly.entity_id
_entity_poly.type
_entity_poly.pdbx_seq_one_letter_code
_entity_poly.pdbx_strand_id
1 'polypeptide(L)' 'MLSLWFTIFYLSRKENGNLWAFAFFNVIAAIFLAIILLVYNTWDFSITLQTNLIYGTLAGLIILAVIQAILGREPKPKQA' A
#
# COMPACT_ATOMS: atom_id res chain seq x y z
N MET A 1 8.07 -4.05 4.14
CA MET A 1 8.06 -5.31 4.91
C MET A 1 7.12 -5.26 6.11
N LEU A 2 7.19 -4.23 6.98
CA LEU A 2 6.32 -4.11 8.16
C LEU A 2 4.80 -4.06 7.85
N SER A 3 4.41 -3.35 6.78
CA SER A 3 3.00 -3.25 6.30
C SER A 3 2.39 -4.60 5.91
N LEU A 4 3.17 -5.48 5.27
CA LEU A 4 2.73 -6.84 4.90
C LEU A 4 2.48 -7.70 6.14
N TRP A 5 3.37 -7.64 7.13
CA TRP A 5 3.21 -8.37 8.40
C TRP A 5 1.96 -7.93 9.16
N PHE A 6 1.73 -6.61 9.27
CA PHE A 6 0.50 -6.10 9.88
C PHE A 6 -0.75 -6.51 9.09
N THR A 7 -0.70 -6.50 7.76
CA THR A 7 -1.84 -6.94 6.94
C THR A 7 -2.23 -8.38 7.24
N ILE A 8 -1.25 -9.30 7.27
CA ILE A 8 -1.48 -10.73 7.58
C ILE A 8 -1.97 -10.90 9.03
N PHE A 9 -1.37 -10.20 9.98
CA PHE A 9 -1.75 -10.25 11.39
C PHE A 9 -3.18 -9.74 11.65
N TYR A 10 -3.55 -8.61 11.03
CA TYR A 10 -4.88 -8.03 11.17
C TYR A 10 -5.96 -8.86 10.47
N LEU A 11 -5.65 -9.49 9.32
CA LEU A 11 -6.50 -10.51 8.70
C LEU A 11 -6.72 -11.69 9.66
N SER A 12 -5.64 -12.22 10.24
CA SER A 12 -5.70 -13.39 11.13
C SER A 12 -6.53 -13.11 12.40
N ARG A 13 -6.51 -11.88 12.91
CA ARG A 13 -7.28 -11.48 14.11
C ARG A 13 -8.68 -10.92 13.83
N LYS A 14 -9.11 -10.82 12.56
CA LYS A 14 -10.40 -10.19 12.17
C LYS A 14 -10.56 -8.76 12.70
N GLU A 15 -9.45 -8.04 12.86
CA GLU A 15 -9.44 -6.64 13.30
C GLU A 15 -9.57 -5.70 12.07
N ASN A 16 -10.59 -5.94 11.24
CA ASN A 16 -10.79 -5.31 9.92
C ASN A 16 -10.81 -3.77 9.97
N GLY A 17 -11.18 -3.17 11.10
CA GLY A 17 -11.16 -1.71 11.28
C GLY A 17 -9.77 -1.09 11.15
N ASN A 18 -8.69 -1.83 11.46
CA ASN A 18 -7.33 -1.31 11.32
C ASN A 18 -6.75 -1.49 9.91
N LEU A 19 -7.30 -2.40 9.10
CA LEU A 19 -6.91 -2.55 7.70
C LEU A 19 -7.18 -1.27 6.90
N TRP A 20 -8.22 -0.52 7.27
CA TRP A 20 -8.52 0.80 6.70
C TRP A 20 -7.40 1.82 6.93
N ALA A 21 -6.78 1.82 8.11
CA ALA A 21 -5.65 2.71 8.40
C ALA A 21 -4.44 2.35 7.52
N PHE A 22 -4.14 1.05 7.37
CA PHE A 22 -3.06 0.62 6.49
C PHE A 22 -3.32 0.95 5.01
N ALA A 23 -4.57 0.79 4.55
CA ALA A 23 -4.97 1.18 3.19
C ALA A 23 -4.71 2.67 2.96
N PHE A 24 -5.15 3.51 3.90
CA PHE A 24 -4.92 4.95 3.86
C PHE A 24 -3.43 5.31 3.78
N PHE A 25 -2.60 4.73 4.64
CA PHE A 25 -1.15 4.99 4.61
C PHE A 25 -0.48 4.49 3.33
N ASN A 26 -0.91 3.34 2.80
CA ASN A 26 -0.39 2.82 1.53
C ASN A 26 -0.74 3.74 0.35
N VAL A 27 -1.93 4.34 0.34
CA VAL A 27 -2.29 5.35 -0.69
C VAL A 27 -1.42 6.59 -0.58
N ILE A 28 -1.22 7.15 0.62
CA ILE A 28 -0.35 8.31 0.82
C ILE A 28 1.08 8.00 0.34
N ALA A 29 1.62 6.83 0.73
CA ALA A 29 2.95 6.40 0.29
C ALA A 29 3.04 6.28 -1.23
N ALA A 30 2.00 5.75 -1.89
CA ALA A 30 1.95 5.66 -3.35
C ALA A 30 1.93 7.05 -4.02
N ILE A 31 1.17 8.00 -3.47
CA ILE A 31 1.12 9.38 -3.97
C ILE A 31 2.50 10.05 -3.86
N PHE A 32 3.15 9.96 -2.71
CA PHE A 32 4.50 10.51 -2.53
C PHE A 32 5.50 9.89 -3.50
N LEU A 33 5.48 8.56 -3.66
CA LEU A 33 6.37 7.86 -4.58
C LEU A 33 6.10 8.25 -6.05
N ALA A 34 4.84 8.46 -6.43
CA ALA A 34 4.45 8.93 -7.76
C ALA A 34 4.94 10.36 -8.03
N ILE A 35 4.85 11.27 -7.04
CA ILE A 35 5.36 12.64 -7.16
C ILE A 35 6.88 12.63 -7.32
N ILE A 36 7.58 11.85 -6.49
CA ILE A 36 9.04 11.68 -6.60
C ILE A 36 9.40 11.20 -8.00
N LEU A 37 8.70 10.18 -8.50
CA LEU A 37 8.94 9.62 -9.83
C LEU A 37 8.61 10.61 -10.96
N LEU A 38 7.58 11.45 -10.79
CA LEU A 38 7.25 12.53 -11.72
C LEU A 38 8.39 13.55 -11.81
N VAL A 39 8.89 14.02 -10.65
CA VAL A 39 10.02 14.96 -10.59
C VAL A 39 11.26 14.33 -11.23
N TYR A 40 11.53 13.06 -10.92
CA TYR A 40 12.67 12.33 -11.49
C TYR A 40 12.61 12.14 -13.01
N ASN A 41 11.41 11.94 -13.59
CA ASN A 41 11.27 11.83 -15.04
C ASN A 41 11.28 13.20 -15.73
N THR A 42 10.86 14.25 -15.02
CA THR A 42 10.77 15.61 -15.58
C THR A 42 12.15 16.28 -15.62
N TRP A 43 13.00 15.99 -14.64
CA TRP A 43 14.34 16.55 -14.51
C TRP A 43 15.31 15.40 -14.77
N ASP A 44 16.08 15.46 -15.85
CA ASP A 44 16.91 14.35 -16.37
C ASP A 44 18.07 13.99 -15.42
N PHE A 45 17.76 13.27 -14.34
CA PHE A 45 18.74 12.85 -13.34
C PHE A 45 19.54 11.60 -13.77
N SER A 46 19.29 11.01 -14.95
CA SER A 46 20.06 9.89 -15.54
C SER A 46 20.26 8.65 -14.62
N ILE A 47 19.25 8.26 -13.83
CA ILE A 47 19.28 7.04 -12.98
C ILE A 47 18.39 5.96 -13.59
N THR A 48 18.97 4.96 -14.26
CA THR A 48 18.24 3.94 -15.03
C THR A 48 17.95 2.63 -14.29
N LEU A 49 18.75 2.24 -13.28
CA LEU A 49 18.62 0.93 -12.64
C LEU A 49 17.60 0.89 -11.47
N GLN A 50 17.29 2.04 -10.87
CA GLN A 50 16.44 2.12 -9.68
C GLN A 50 14.94 2.22 -10.00
N THR A 51 14.59 2.59 -11.24
CA THR A 51 13.23 2.92 -11.65
C THR A 51 12.29 1.70 -11.65
N ASN A 52 12.77 0.51 -12.01
CA ASN A 52 11.96 -0.72 -12.02
C ASN A 52 11.51 -1.14 -10.61
N LEU A 53 12.38 -0.99 -9.61
CA LEU A 53 12.04 -1.24 -8.21
C LEU A 53 11.01 -0.24 -7.68
N ILE A 54 11.11 1.03 -8.11
CA ILE A 54 10.17 2.09 -7.72
C ILE A 54 8.79 1.80 -8.33
N TYR A 55 8.72 1.48 -9.63
CA TYR A 55 7.45 1.10 -10.27
C TYR A 55 6.84 -0.16 -9.64
N GLY A 56 7.65 -1.18 -9.34
CA GLY A 56 7.19 -2.38 -8.65
C GLY A 56 6.65 -2.09 -7.24
N THR A 57 7.32 -1.19 -6.50
CA THR A 57 6.86 -0.75 -5.18
C THR A 57 5.56 0.05 -5.27
N LEU A 58 5.44 0.95 -6.25
CA LEU A 58 4.21 1.70 -6.52
C LEU A 58 3.03 0.76 -6.76
N ALA A 59 3.21 -0.22 -7.65
CA ALA A 59 2.18 -1.21 -7.97
C ALA A 59 1.80 -2.02 -6.72
N GLY A 60 2.79 -2.46 -5.94
CA GLY A 60 2.55 -3.19 -4.69
C GLY A 60 1.77 -2.38 -3.65
N LEU A 61 2.07 -1.10 -3.47
CA LEU A 61 1.35 -0.21 -2.56
C LEU A 61 -0.12 -0.05 -2.98
N ILE A 62 -0.37 0.14 -4.28
CA ILE A 62 -1.72 0.27 -4.81
C ILE A 62 -2.51 -1.03 -4.62
N ILE A 63 -1.93 -2.18 -4.98
CA ILE A 63 -2.57 -3.50 -4.82
C ILE A 63 -2.91 -3.75 -3.35
N LEU A 64 -1.97 -3.50 -2.43
CA LEU A 64 -2.19 -3.68 -1.00
C LEU A 64 -3.28 -2.75 -0.48
N ALA A 65 -3.31 -1.49 -0.90
CA ALA A 65 -4.35 -0.55 -0.51
C ALA A 65 -5.75 -1.02 -0.95
N VAL A 66 -5.88 -1.54 -2.17
CA VAL A 66 -7.14 -2.08 -2.68
C VAL A 66 -7.58 -3.31 -1.88
N ILE A 67 -6.68 -4.27 -1.65
CA ILE A 67 -6.98 -5.48 -0.87
C ILE A 67 -7.41 -5.11 0.55
N GLN A 68 -6.68 -4.21 1.21
CA GLN A 68 -6.97 -3.75 2.56
C GLN A 68 -8.29 -2.98 2.64
N ALA A 69 -8.63 -2.18 1.62
CA ALA A 69 -9.91 -1.46 1.56
C ALA A 69 -11.11 -2.41 1.39
N ILE A 70 -10.95 -3.45 0.56
CA ILE A 70 -11.98 -4.49 0.37
C ILE A 70 -12.17 -5.28 1.66
N LEU A 71 -11.09 -5.82 2.23
CA LEU A 71 -11.14 -6.64 3.44
C LEU A 71 -11.53 -5.82 4.68
N GLY A 72 -11.14 -4.55 4.74
CA GLY A 72 -11.56 -3.62 5.79
C GLY A 72 -13.06 -3.32 5.77
N ARG A 73 -13.75 -3.57 4.65
CA ARG A 73 -15.20 -3.39 4.49
C ARG A 73 -15.99 -4.64 4.83
N GLU A 74 -15.37 -5.81 4.91
CA GLU A 74 -16.06 -7.05 5.28
C GLU A 74 -16.60 -6.94 6.71
N PRO A 75 -17.93 -7.11 6.92
CA PRO A 75 -18.53 -7.01 8.24
C PRO A 75 -17.98 -8.11 9.13
N LYS A 76 -17.61 -7.76 10.37
CA LYS A 76 -17.16 -8.73 11.36
C LYS A 76 -18.23 -9.83 11.49
N PRO A 77 -17.87 -11.12 11.39
CA PRO A 77 -18.81 -12.16 11.79
C PRO A 77 -19.17 -11.89 13.26
N LYS A 78 -20.46 -11.64 13.53
CA LYS A 78 -20.97 -11.55 14.90
C LYS A 78 -20.57 -12.87 15.58
N GLN A 79 -19.69 -12.80 16.57
CA GLN A 79 -19.56 -13.90 17.51
C GLN A 79 -20.92 -14.05 18.18
N ALA A 80 -21.51 -15.24 18.01
CA ALA A 80 -22.74 -15.64 18.67
C ALA A 80 -22.51 -15.79 20.17
#